data_AF-A0A7D4PLY5-F1
#
_entry.id   AF-A0A7D4PLY5-F1
#
_cell.length_a   1.000
_cell.length_b   1.000
_cell.length_c   1.000
_cell.angle_alpha   90.00
_cell.angle_beta   90.00
_cell.angle_gamma   90.00
#
_symmetry.space_group_name_H-M   'P 1'
#
loop_
_entity.id
_entity.type
_entity.pdbx_description
1 polymer ?
#
loop_
_entity_poly.entity_id
_entity_poly.type
_entity_poly.pdbx_seq_one_letter_code
_entity_poly.pdbx_strand_id
1 'polypeptide(L)'
;MAEQKANPCHDCGVQHPATVMEFDHLPGHVKTAGVADMVQSRVLHTLPDGSTRAYTLEEIAAEIAKCELVCANCHRLRSASRGNWAEASA
;
A
#
# COMPACT_ATOMS: atom_id res chain seq x y z
N MET A 1 -7.06 6.34 9.37
CA MET A 1 -7.17 5.80 7.99
C MET A 1 -7.79 6.79 7.02
N ALA A 2 -8.92 7.45 7.36
CA ALA A 2 -9.55 8.42 6.45
C ALA A 2 -8.61 9.59 6.10
N GLU A 3 -7.87 10.10 7.09
CA GLU A 3 -6.97 11.24 6.92
C GLU A 3 -5.77 10.93 6.01
N GLN A 4 -5.20 9.72 6.11
CA GLN A 4 -4.10 9.30 5.25
C GLN A 4 -4.53 9.05 3.79
N LYS A 5 -5.84 9.01 3.50
CA LYS A 5 -6.43 8.82 2.17
C LYS A 5 -7.15 10.08 1.65
N ALA A 6 -6.91 11.22 2.29
CA ALA A 6 -7.52 12.49 1.92
C ALA A 6 -6.88 13.14 0.67
N ASN A 7 -5.74 12.61 0.22
CA ASN A 7 -5.06 13.10 -0.97
C ASN A 7 -5.62 12.46 -2.25
N PRO A 8 -5.59 13.18 -3.38
CA PRO A 8 -6.00 12.62 -4.67
C PRO A 8 -5.07 11.48 -5.09
N CYS A 9 -5.57 10.63 -5.99
CA CYS A 9 -4.76 9.59 -6.62
C CYS A 9 -3.52 10.20 -7.27
N HIS A 10 -2.34 9.66 -6.99
CA HIS A 10 -1.07 10.13 -7.55
C HIS A 10 -1.06 10.08 -9.09
N ASP A 11 -1.68 9.07 -9.70
CA ASP A 11 -1.65 8.87 -11.16
C ASP A 11 -2.68 9.73 -11.91
N CYS A 12 -3.94 9.69 -11.48
CA CYS A 12 -5.02 10.35 -12.22
C CYS A 12 -5.40 11.72 -11.63
N GLY A 13 -4.87 12.09 -10.46
CA GLY A 13 -5.17 13.36 -9.79
C GLY A 13 -6.60 13.48 -9.23
N VAL A 14 -7.43 12.45 -9.37
CA VAL A 14 -8.82 12.47 -8.91
C VAL A 14 -8.90 12.06 -7.44
N GLN A 15 -9.64 12.85 -6.65
CA GLN A 15 -10.02 12.45 -5.30
C GLN A 15 -11.16 11.43 -5.38
N HIS A 16 -10.93 10.24 -4.83
CA HIS A 16 -11.95 9.21 -4.71
C HIS A 16 -12.33 8.97 -3.25
N PRO A 17 -13.46 8.29 -2.98
CA PRO A 17 -13.77 7.80 -1.64
C PRO A 17 -12.62 6.94 -1.09
N ALA A 18 -12.32 7.09 0.20
CA ALA A 18 -11.22 6.35 0.85
C ALA A 18 -11.31 4.82 0.71
N THR A 19 -12.50 4.28 0.43
CA THR A 19 -12.74 2.85 0.17
C THR A 19 -12.05 2.33 -1.09
N VAL A 20 -11.88 3.16 -2.12
CA VAL A 20 -11.24 2.77 -3.39
C VAL A 20 -9.80 3.28 -3.53
N MET A 21 -9.30 3.97 -2.51
CA MET A 21 -7.92 4.42 -2.45
C MET A 21 -7.04 3.31 -1.87
N GLU A 22 -5.89 3.06 -2.47
CA GLU A 22 -4.93 2.01 -2.11
C GLU A 22 -3.52 2.60 -1.97
N PHE A 23 -2.70 2.03 -1.09
CA PHE A 23 -1.28 2.36 -0.98
C PHE A 23 -0.49 1.39 -1.86
N ASP A 24 0.01 1.87 -3.00
CA ASP A 24 0.87 1.11 -3.93
C ASP A 24 2.32 1.27 -3.51
N HIS A 25 3.03 0.16 -3.29
CA HIS A 25 4.44 0.18 -2.94
C HIS A 25 5.30 0.64 -4.12
N LEU A 26 6.21 1.58 -3.86
CA LEU A 26 7.13 2.09 -4.87
C LEU A 26 8.17 1.02 -5.27
N PRO A 27 8.49 0.88 -6.57
CA PRO A 27 9.57 0.01 -7.01
C PRO A 27 10.92 0.48 -6.44
N GLY A 28 11.75 -0.47 -6.01
CA GLY A 28 13.05 -0.17 -5.39
C GLY A 28 13.02 -0.08 -3.85
N HIS A 29 11.83 -0.04 -3.24
CA HIS A 29 11.69 -0.14 -1.78
C HIS A 29 11.42 -1.58 -1.36
N VAL A 30 12.14 -2.06 -0.34
CA VAL A 30 11.83 -3.35 0.29
C VAL A 30 10.55 -3.19 1.12
N LYS A 31 9.49 -3.86 0.66
CA LYS A 31 8.21 -3.97 1.36
C LYS A 31 8.37 -4.82 2.61
N THR A 32 8.01 -4.27 3.76
CA THR A 32 7.98 -5.02 5.02
C THR A 32 6.73 -5.90 5.07
N ALA A 33 5.57 -5.29 4.84
CA ALA A 33 4.26 -5.94 4.81
C ALA A 33 3.25 -5.01 4.10
N GLY A 34 2.04 -5.50 3.84
CA GLY A 34 0.95 -4.63 3.39
C GLY A 34 0.55 -3.67 4.50
N VAL A 35 0.46 -2.36 4.21
CA VAL A 35 0.03 -1.34 5.20
C VAL A 35 -1.32 -1.70 5.81
N ALA A 36 -2.25 -2.23 5.00
CA ALA A 36 -3.56 -2.68 5.49
C ALA A 36 -3.45 -3.86 6.47
N ASP A 37 -2.52 -4.79 6.22
CA ASP A 37 -2.29 -5.94 7.11
C ASP A 37 -1.64 -5.50 8.43
N MET A 38 -0.70 -4.54 8.37
CA MET A 38 -0.07 -3.97 9.56
C MET A 38 -1.09 -3.25 10.44
N VAL A 39 -1.92 -2.37 9.86
CA VAL A 39 -2.94 -1.60 10.61
C VAL A 39 -4.00 -2.53 11.21
N GLN A 40 -4.40 -3.58 10.49
CA GLN A 40 -5.39 -4.54 10.97
C GLN A 40 -4.78 -5.62 11.88
N SER A 41 -3.49 -5.53 12.21
CA SER A 41 -2.75 -6.54 12.98
C SER A 41 -2.93 -7.97 12.46
N ARG A 42 -3.09 -8.12 11.14
CA ARG A 42 -3.17 -9.42 10.44
C ARG A 42 -1.80 -10.07 10.33
N VAL A 43 -0.76 -9.28 10.47
CA VAL A 43 0.64 -9.68 10.48
C VAL A 43 1.31 -9.15 11.74
N LEU A 44 2.12 -9.99 12.36
CA LEU A 44 3.01 -9.60 13.44
C LEU A 44 4.45 -9.64 12.93
N HIS A 45 5.33 -8.86 13.54
CA HIS A 45 6.75 -8.91 13.21
C HIS A 45 7.59 -9.33 14.41
N THR A 46 8.65 -10.06 14.10
CA THR A 46 9.60 -10.56 15.08
C THR A 46 10.66 -9.51 15.36
N LEU A 47 10.85 -9.21 16.64
CA LEU A 47 11.86 -8.30 17.14
C LEU A 47 13.22 -8.99 17.28
N PRO A 48 14.32 -8.23 17.40
CA PRO A 48 15.67 -8.81 17.56
C PRO A 48 15.83 -9.72 18.79
N ASP A 49 14.97 -9.57 19.80
CA ASP A 49 14.94 -10.40 21.01
C ASP A 49 14.16 -11.73 20.83
N GLY A 50 13.63 -11.99 19.63
CA GLY A 50 12.86 -13.19 19.30
C GLY A 50 11.37 -13.12 19.67
N SER A 51 10.92 -12.03 20.29
CA SER A 51 9.50 -11.81 20.57
C SER A 51 8.76 -11.34 19.31
N THR A 52 7.44 -11.50 19.29
CA THR A 52 6.60 -11.10 18.15
C THR A 52 5.50 -10.15 18.61
N ARG A 53 5.32 -9.01 17.92
CA ARG A 53 4.29 -8.02 18.25
C ARG A 53 3.63 -7.42 17.01
N ALA A 54 2.52 -6.71 17.20
CA ALA A 54 1.93 -5.88 16.17
C ALA A 54 2.83 -4.67 15.86
N TYR A 55 2.72 -4.13 14.65
CA TYR A 55 3.46 -2.95 14.22
C TYR A 55 3.00 -1.69 14.97
N THR A 56 3.92 -0.81 15.32
CA THR A 56 3.62 0.50 15.91
C THR A 56 3.12 1.47 14.84
N LEU A 57 2.49 2.56 15.27
CA LEU A 57 2.08 3.64 14.36
C LEU A 57 3.27 4.25 13.61
N GLU A 58 4.45 4.31 14.24
CA GLU A 58 5.67 4.83 13.62
C GLU A 58 6.18 3.90 12.52
N GLU A 59 6.18 2.58 12.75
CA GLU A 59 6.56 1.57 11.75
C GLU A 59 5.58 1.57 10.57
N ILE A 60 4.29 1.72 10.86
CA ILE A 60 3.24 1.85 9.83
C ILE A 60 3.43 3.14 9.03
N ALA A 61 3.72 4.27 9.68
CA ALA A 61 3.97 5.54 8.99
C ALA A 61 5.23 5.47 8.11
N ALA A 62 6.30 4.81 8.58
CA ALA A 62 7.51 4.56 7.81
C ALA A 62 7.24 3.67 6.58
N GLU A 63 6.36 2.68 6.69
CA GLU A 63 5.95 1.87 5.55
C GLU A 63 5.06 2.65 4.57
N ILE A 64 4.13 3.48 5.07
CA ILE A 64 3.32 4.38 4.24
C ILE A 64 4.19 5.34 3.43
N ALA A 65 5.30 5.82 3.99
CA ALA A 65 6.25 6.68 3.29
C ALA A 65 6.94 6.02 2.08
N LYS A 66 6.91 4.67 2.00
CA LYS A 66 7.41 3.88 0.85
C LYS A 66 6.31 3.59 -0.18
N CYS A 67 5.09 4.06 0.07
CA CYS A 67 3.94 3.86 -0.80
C CYS A 67 3.49 5.18 -1.42
N GLU A 68 2.88 5.08 -2.59
CA GLU A 68 2.08 6.14 -3.18
C GLU A 68 0.60 5.85 -3.00
N LEU A 69 -0.17 6.91 -2.76
CA LEU A 69 -1.62 6.80 -2.69
C LEU A 69 -2.20 6.85 -4.11
N VAL A 70 -2.79 5.75 -4.55
CA VAL A 70 -3.40 5.61 -5.88
C VAL A 70 -4.82 5.05 -5.76
N CYS A 71 -5.66 5.27 -6.77
CA CYS A 71 -6.96 4.60 -6.80
C CYS A 71 -6.83 3.15 -7.28
N ALA A 72 -7.82 2.33 -6.93
CA ALA A 72 -7.84 0.91 -7.23
C ALA A 72 -7.68 0.56 -8.73
N ASN A 73 -8.14 1.45 -9.61
CA ASN A 73 -8.00 1.29 -11.06
C ASN A 73 -6.56 1.57 -11.51
N CYS A 74 -5.99 2.70 -11.12
CA CYS A 74 -4.61 3.06 -11.42
C CYS A 74 -3.62 2.04 -10.84
N HIS A 75 -3.86 1.57 -9.61
CA HIS A 75 -3.06 0.51 -8.98
C HIS A 75 -3.05 -0.80 -9.79
N ARG A 76 -4.22 -1.22 -10.30
CA ARG A 76 -4.33 -2.40 -11.17
C ARG A 76 -3.62 -2.20 -12.50
N LEU A 77 -3.73 -1.04 -13.12
CA LEU A 77 -3.02 -0.70 -14.35
C LEU A 77 -1.48 -0.68 -14.14
N ARG A 78 -1.01 -0.13 -13.02
CA ARG A 78 0.40 -0.20 -12.61
C ARG A 78 0.86 -1.64 -12.44
N SER A 79 0.07 -2.45 -11.74
CA SER A 79 0.39 -3.87 -11.55
C SER A 79 0.43 -4.63 -12.87
N ALA A 80 -0.49 -4.33 -13.79
CA ALA A 80 -0.56 -4.94 -15.12
C ALA A 80 0.54 -4.48 -16.08
N SER A 81 1.11 -3.28 -15.88
CA SER A 81 2.26 -2.80 -16.65
C SER A 81 3.60 -3.27 -16.07
N ARG A 82 3.67 -3.50 -14.74
CA ARG A 82 4.88 -4.00 -14.04
C ARG A 82 5.01 -5.52 -14.09
N GLY A 83 3.90 -6.24 -13.94
CA GLY A 83 3.83 -7.67 -14.20
C GLY A 83 3.44 -7.87 -15.65
N ASN A 84 3.98 -8.88 -16.32
CA ASN A 84 3.70 -9.19 -17.72
C ASN A 84 2.26 -9.75 -17.92
N TRP A 85 1.24 -9.08 -17.37
CA TRP A 85 -0.18 -9.40 -17.54
C TRP A 85 -0.53 -9.05 -18.98
N ALA A 86 -0.29 -10.00 -19.88
CA ALA A 86 -0.76 -9.94 -21.24
C ALA A 86 -2.24 -9.56 -21.21
N GLU A 87 -2.59 -8.54 -22.00
CA GLU A 87 -3.97 -8.16 -22.23
C GLU A 87 -4.72 -9.43 -22.65
N ALA A 88 -5.72 -9.85 -21.87
CA ALA A 88 -6.77 -10.70 -22.41
C ALA A 88 -7.62 -9.82 -23.33
N SER A 89 -7.04 -9.45 -24.47
CA SER A 89 -7.78 -8.94 -25.62
C SER A 89 -8.50 -10.13 -26.25
N ALA A 90 -9.79 -10.24 -25.98
CA ALA A 90 -10.77 -10.92 -26.82
C ALA A 90 -12.12 -10.22 -26.65
#